data_AF-A0A1B6LY03-F1
#
_entry.id   AF-A0A1B6LY03-F1
#
_cell.length_a   1.000
_cell.length_b   1.000
_cell.length_c   1.000
_cell.angle_alpha   90.00
_cell.angle_beta   90.00
_cell.angle_gamma   90.00
#
_symmetry.space_group_name_H-M   'P 1'
#
loop_
_entity.id
_entity.type
_entity.pdbx_description
1 polymer ?
#
loop_
_entity_poly.entity_id
_entity_poly.type
_entity_poly.pdbx_seq_one_letter_code
_entity_poly.pdbx_strand_id
1 'polypeptide(L)'
;STEDSLRVTSGNDSSFYDSDLEEFLSAESDSSTDNEDWVLKQAMKKDAKRKLRHDEDSDLETKARTFVEERMTKALVRKCWNCRRRFIKDDGCNVMTCDCGAITCYHCRHAIKCADDSFHIFCPLMTSSDDDSRAVAAAGKRARKKIAMAFEEFDSKSNDRDGDKE
;
A
#
# COMPACT_ATOMS: atom_id res chain seq x y z
N SER A 1 28.37 -28.04 51.60
CA SER A 1 28.61 -27.19 50.43
C SER A 1 27.30 -27.01 49.71
N THR A 2 26.91 -25.75 49.54
CA THR A 2 25.60 -25.25 49.13
C THR A 2 25.29 -25.60 47.68
N GLU A 3 24.16 -26.29 47.45
CA GLU A 3 23.50 -26.31 46.15
C GLU A 3 22.49 -25.16 46.13
N ASP A 4 22.85 -24.12 45.41
CA ASP A 4 22.04 -22.93 45.17
C ASP A 4 21.69 -22.93 43.68
N SER A 5 20.41 -23.12 43.35
CA SER A 5 19.82 -22.69 42.08
C SER A 5 18.31 -22.80 42.12
N LEU A 6 17.72 -21.73 42.67
CA LEU A 6 16.72 -20.89 42.02
C LEU A 6 15.57 -21.58 41.29
N ARG A 7 14.40 -21.54 41.96
CA ARG A 7 13.05 -21.56 41.38
C ARG A 7 12.97 -20.57 40.21
N VAL A 8 12.75 -21.07 39.00
CA VAL A 8 12.23 -20.25 37.90
C VAL A 8 10.71 -20.29 38.00
N THR A 9 10.13 -19.22 38.54
CA THR A 9 8.70 -18.97 38.46
C THR A 9 8.33 -18.65 37.01
N SER A 10 7.31 -19.32 36.52
CA SER A 10 6.58 -19.01 35.29
C SER A 10 6.19 -17.53 35.23
N GLY A 11 6.72 -16.82 34.24
CA GLY A 11 6.31 -15.47 33.86
C GLY A 11 6.20 -15.42 32.33
N ASN A 12 4.96 -15.47 31.84
CA ASN A 12 4.62 -15.07 30.48
C ASN A 12 4.84 -13.56 30.37
N ASP A 13 5.78 -13.12 29.54
CA ASP A 13 5.81 -11.76 29.00
C ASP A 13 5.94 -11.82 27.48
N SER A 14 4.81 -12.16 26.86
CA SER A 14 4.58 -12.19 25.40
C SER A 14 3.87 -10.91 24.95
N SER A 15 4.31 -9.75 25.43
CA SER A 15 3.67 -8.45 25.13
C SER A 15 4.64 -7.37 24.69
N PHE A 16 5.84 -7.75 24.22
CA PHE A 16 6.88 -6.79 23.83
C PHE A 16 7.17 -6.74 22.31
N TYR A 17 6.36 -7.39 21.47
CA TYR A 17 6.36 -7.13 20.02
C TYR A 17 5.25 -6.13 19.69
N ASP A 18 5.59 -4.89 19.98
CA ASP A 18 5.26 -3.65 19.27
C ASP A 18 4.09 -3.67 18.27
N SER A 19 2.91 -3.26 18.75
CA SER A 19 1.75 -2.94 17.90
C SER A 19 2.02 -1.79 16.92
N ASP A 20 3.08 -1.00 17.13
CA ASP A 20 3.45 0.12 16.26
C ASP A 20 4.32 -0.32 15.07
N LEU A 21 4.85 -1.55 15.09
CA LEU A 21 5.63 -2.09 13.98
C LEU A 21 4.74 -2.55 12.81
N GLU A 22 3.48 -2.94 13.04
CA GLU A 22 2.52 -3.20 11.95
C GLU A 22 1.97 -1.92 11.31
N GLU A 23 1.96 -0.79 12.03
CA GLU A 23 1.65 0.53 11.47
C GLU A 23 2.83 1.06 10.64
N PHE A 24 4.06 0.79 11.05
CA PHE A 24 5.28 1.14 10.32
C PHE A 24 5.53 0.25 9.07
N LEU A 25 5.33 -1.07 9.17
CA LEU A 25 5.46 -1.99 8.02
C LEU A 25 4.27 -1.92 7.05
N SER A 26 3.17 -1.26 7.43
CA SER A 26 2.14 -0.88 6.45
C SER A 26 2.60 0.21 5.46
N ALA A 27 3.76 0.83 5.71
CA ALA A 27 4.45 1.72 4.78
C ALA A 27 5.37 0.97 3.80
N GLU A 28 5.13 -0.31 3.52
CA GLU A 28 5.84 -0.98 2.43
C GLU A 28 5.64 -0.22 1.11
N SER A 29 6.79 0.19 0.60
CA SER A 29 7.07 0.95 -0.60
C SER A 29 6.47 0.28 -1.84
N ASP A 30 5.28 0.72 -2.24
CA ASP A 30 4.91 0.72 -3.65
C ASP A 30 5.83 1.72 -4.35
N SER A 31 7.01 1.27 -4.77
CA SER A 31 8.04 2.01 -5.53
C SER A 31 7.59 2.35 -6.98
N SER A 32 6.32 2.74 -7.12
CA SER A 32 5.77 3.39 -8.30
C SER A 32 5.22 4.78 -8.01
N THR A 33 5.47 5.32 -6.80
CA THR A 33 5.64 6.76 -6.59
C THR A 33 6.63 7.23 -7.66
N ASP A 34 6.24 8.05 -8.63
CA ASP A 34 6.46 9.49 -8.49
C ASP A 34 5.43 10.34 -9.25
N ASN A 35 4.57 9.75 -10.09
CA ASN A 35 3.72 10.54 -10.99
C ASN A 35 2.29 10.77 -10.46
N GLU A 36 1.71 9.81 -9.73
CA GLU A 36 0.30 9.91 -9.27
C GLU A 36 0.14 10.76 -8.00
N ASP A 37 1.14 10.72 -7.12
CA ASP A 37 1.22 11.57 -5.92
C ASP A 37 1.49 13.05 -6.30
N TRP A 38 2.26 13.26 -7.38
CA TRP A 38 2.47 14.57 -7.99
C TRP A 38 1.17 15.13 -8.59
N VAL A 39 0.36 14.31 -9.26
CA VAL A 39 -0.94 14.76 -9.83
C VAL A 39 -1.90 15.24 -8.72
N LEU A 40 -2.00 14.53 -7.60
CA LEU A 40 -2.79 14.97 -6.43
C LEU A 40 -2.26 16.29 -5.84
N LYS A 41 -0.94 16.39 -5.65
CA LYS A 41 -0.30 17.62 -5.17
C LYS A 41 -0.41 18.79 -6.14
N GLN A 42 -0.37 18.57 -7.46
CA GLN A 42 -0.46 19.63 -8.48
C GLN A 42 -1.90 20.10 -8.71
N ALA A 43 -2.88 19.19 -8.71
CA ALA A 43 -4.30 19.53 -8.76
C ALA A 43 -4.69 20.47 -7.61
N MET A 44 -4.07 20.27 -6.43
CA MET A 44 -4.28 21.12 -5.26
C MET A 44 -3.46 22.44 -5.28
N LYS A 45 -2.36 22.53 -6.03
CA LYS A 45 -1.39 23.64 -5.91
C LYS A 45 -1.52 24.75 -6.97
N LYS A 46 -2.06 24.49 -8.17
CA LYS A 46 -1.97 25.47 -9.28
C LYS A 46 -3.30 26.04 -9.80
N ASP A 47 -4.44 25.40 -9.56
CA ASP A 47 -5.73 25.85 -10.10
C ASP A 47 -6.65 26.58 -9.09
N ALA A 48 -6.34 26.52 -7.79
CA ALA A 48 -7.14 27.14 -6.72
C ALA A 48 -7.19 28.68 -6.73
N LYS A 49 -6.43 29.37 -7.60
CA LYS A 49 -6.34 30.85 -7.57
C LYS A 49 -6.99 31.58 -8.75
N ARG A 50 -7.62 30.94 -9.75
CA ARG A 50 -8.16 31.71 -10.89
C ARG A 50 -9.47 31.28 -11.57
N LYS A 51 -10.02 30.06 -11.44
CA LYS A 51 -11.06 29.67 -12.42
C LYS A 51 -12.23 28.83 -11.94
N LEU A 52 -12.58 28.96 -10.68
CA LEU A 52 -13.40 27.96 -10.05
C LEU A 52 -14.60 28.60 -9.34
N ARG A 53 -15.74 28.62 -10.01
CA ARG A 53 -16.94 29.34 -9.55
C ARG A 53 -18.27 28.72 -9.96
N HIS A 54 -18.34 27.48 -10.49
CA HIS A 54 -19.69 26.93 -10.73
C HIS A 54 -19.95 25.42 -10.72
N ASP A 55 -18.99 24.47 -10.79
CA ASP A 55 -19.33 23.02 -10.91
C ASP A 55 -18.30 22.01 -10.31
N GLU A 56 -17.62 22.32 -9.20
CA GLU A 56 -16.35 21.61 -8.86
C GLU A 56 -16.37 20.57 -7.76
N ASP A 57 -17.36 20.60 -6.87
CA ASP A 57 -17.44 19.59 -5.81
C ASP A 57 -17.65 18.20 -6.42
N SER A 58 -18.37 18.12 -7.54
CA SER A 58 -18.56 16.92 -8.38
C SER A 58 -17.23 16.34 -8.89
N ASP A 59 -16.30 17.19 -9.32
CA ASP A 59 -15.04 16.76 -9.91
C ASP A 59 -14.06 16.24 -8.85
N LEU A 60 -14.05 16.84 -7.65
CA LEU A 60 -13.22 16.37 -6.54
C LEU A 60 -13.74 15.05 -5.96
N GLU A 61 -15.05 14.93 -5.76
CA GLU A 61 -15.68 13.69 -5.32
C GLU A 61 -15.41 12.55 -6.31
N THR A 62 -15.57 12.83 -7.62
CA THR A 62 -15.30 11.84 -8.68
C THR A 62 -13.84 11.40 -8.66
N LYS A 63 -12.89 12.34 -8.55
CA LYS A 63 -11.46 12.02 -8.45
C LYS A 63 -11.14 11.19 -7.21
N ALA A 64 -11.72 11.52 -6.07
CA ALA A 64 -11.53 10.77 -4.82
C ALA A 64 -12.03 9.33 -4.94
N ARG A 65 -13.22 9.13 -5.52
CA ARG A 65 -13.78 7.80 -5.79
C ARG A 65 -12.89 7.00 -6.75
N THR A 66 -12.54 7.58 -7.90
CA THR A 66 -11.70 6.92 -8.90
C THR A 66 -10.32 6.56 -8.33
N PHE A 67 -9.75 7.41 -7.47
CA PHE A 67 -8.50 7.09 -6.78
C PHE A 67 -8.62 5.85 -5.88
N VAL A 68 -9.69 5.73 -5.11
CA VAL A 68 -9.93 4.54 -4.26
C VAL A 68 -10.11 3.29 -5.13
N GLU A 69 -10.93 3.37 -6.18
CA GLU A 69 -11.17 2.27 -7.11
C GLU A 69 -9.87 1.80 -7.78
N GLU A 70 -9.07 2.73 -8.28
CA GLU A 70 -7.80 2.40 -8.93
C GLU A 70 -6.82 1.74 -7.95
N ARG A 71 -6.76 2.19 -6.70
CA ARG A 71 -5.93 1.57 -5.66
C ARG A 71 -6.40 0.16 -5.30
N MET A 72 -7.71 -0.05 -5.24
CA MET A 72 -8.31 -1.38 -5.06
C MET A 72 -7.95 -2.31 -6.23
N THR A 73 -8.07 -1.84 -7.48
CA THR A 73 -7.69 -2.63 -8.67
C THR A 73 -6.20 -2.95 -8.71
N LYS A 74 -5.34 -1.98 -8.37
CA LYS A 74 -3.88 -2.15 -8.32
C LYS A 74 -3.42 -3.17 -7.27
N ALA A 75 -4.25 -3.51 -6.28
CA ALA A 75 -3.92 -4.55 -5.30
C ALA A 75 -3.77 -5.94 -5.93
N LEU A 76 -4.57 -6.21 -6.98
CA LEU A 76 -4.57 -7.48 -7.69
C LEU A 76 -3.67 -7.44 -8.92
N VAL A 77 -3.69 -6.35 -9.69
CA VAL A 77 -2.94 -6.26 -10.95
C VAL A 77 -1.43 -6.29 -10.71
N ARG A 78 -0.75 -7.30 -11.28
CA ARG A 78 0.71 -7.39 -11.31
C ARG A 78 1.25 -7.03 -12.69
N LYS A 79 2.52 -6.65 -12.74
CA LYS A 79 3.24 -6.30 -13.97
C LYS A 79 4.44 -7.20 -14.12
N CYS A 80 4.62 -7.77 -15.31
CA CYS A 80 5.84 -8.51 -15.61
C CYS A 80 7.06 -7.59 -15.45
N TRP A 81 8.10 -8.03 -14.75
CA TRP A 81 9.31 -7.23 -14.55
C TRP A 81 10.09 -6.97 -15.85
N ASN A 82 9.96 -7.87 -16.84
CA ASN A 82 10.64 -7.78 -18.13
C ASN A 82 9.83 -6.94 -19.15
N CYS A 83 8.65 -7.42 -19.57
CA CYS A 83 7.87 -6.78 -20.64
C CYS A 83 6.79 -5.80 -20.16
N ARG A 84 6.62 -5.61 -18.85
CA ARG A 84 5.62 -4.73 -18.22
C ARG A 84 4.14 -5.04 -18.54
N ARG A 85 3.85 -6.18 -19.19
CA ARG A 85 2.48 -6.67 -19.40
C ARG A 85 1.78 -6.84 -18.05
N ARG A 86 0.53 -6.37 -17.97
CA ARG A 86 -0.32 -6.49 -16.80
C ARG A 86 -1.03 -7.84 -16.79
N PHE A 87 -1.14 -8.46 -15.63
CA PHE A 87 -1.86 -9.71 -15.45
C PHE A 87 -2.46 -9.79 -14.04
N ILE A 88 -3.49 -10.62 -13.90
CA ILE A 88 -4.16 -10.97 -12.64
C ILE A 88 -4.10 -12.50 -12.56
N LYS A 89 -3.83 -13.07 -11.37
CA LYS A 89 -3.97 -14.51 -11.20
C LYS A 89 -5.46 -14.82 -10.99
N ASP A 90 -5.95 -15.89 -11.61
CA ASP A 90 -7.31 -16.37 -11.40
C ASP A 90 -7.35 -17.20 -10.12
N ASP A 91 -6.72 -18.36 -10.15
CA ASP A 91 -6.46 -19.22 -8.99
C ASP A 91 -5.16 -19.99 -9.22
N GLY A 92 -4.57 -20.52 -8.14
CA GLY A 92 -3.43 -21.42 -8.25
C GLY A 92 -2.12 -20.87 -7.67
N CYS A 93 -1.02 -21.34 -8.25
CA CYS A 93 0.34 -21.07 -7.78
C CYS A 93 0.69 -19.59 -7.93
N ASN A 94 1.33 -19.02 -6.92
CA ASN A 94 1.85 -17.66 -6.96
C ASN A 94 3.06 -17.53 -7.89
N VAL A 95 3.69 -18.62 -8.33
CA VAL A 95 4.76 -18.57 -9.34
C VAL A 95 4.12 -18.48 -10.73
N MET A 96 4.14 -17.29 -11.31
CA MET A 96 3.49 -17.00 -12.59
C MET A 96 4.54 -16.83 -13.70
N THR A 97 4.29 -17.43 -14.86
CA THR A 97 5.12 -17.27 -16.05
C THR A 97 4.42 -16.34 -17.03
N CYS A 98 5.11 -15.29 -17.46
CA CYS A 98 4.61 -14.38 -18.48
C CYS A 98 4.83 -14.95 -19.89
N ASP A 99 4.02 -14.55 -20.86
CA ASP A 99 4.17 -14.94 -22.28
C ASP A 99 5.53 -14.58 -22.89
N CYS A 100 6.27 -13.65 -22.28
CA CYS A 100 7.65 -13.33 -22.68
C CYS A 100 8.71 -14.28 -22.10
N GLY A 101 8.31 -15.30 -21.33
CA GLY A 101 9.18 -16.28 -20.66
C GLY A 101 9.67 -15.85 -19.27
N ALA A 102 9.41 -14.62 -18.83
CA ALA A 102 9.83 -14.16 -17.51
C ALA A 102 8.93 -14.73 -16.39
N ILE A 103 9.55 -15.21 -15.30
CA ILE A 103 8.85 -15.76 -14.13
C ILE A 103 8.81 -14.71 -13.02
N THR A 104 7.65 -14.54 -12.39
CA THR A 104 7.41 -13.56 -11.32
C THR A 104 6.53 -14.18 -10.25
N CYS A 105 6.78 -13.89 -8.99
CA CYS A 105 5.83 -14.24 -7.96
C CYS A 105 4.70 -13.22 -7.85
N TYR A 106 3.47 -13.71 -7.91
CA TYR A 106 2.26 -12.93 -7.74
C TYR A 106 2.17 -12.32 -6.34
N HIS A 107 2.56 -13.03 -5.28
CA HIS A 107 2.43 -12.56 -3.90
C HIS A 107 3.40 -11.41 -3.59
N CYS A 108 4.72 -11.64 -3.62
CA CYS A 108 5.72 -10.64 -3.23
C CYS A 108 6.26 -9.79 -4.40
N ARG A 109 5.81 -9.99 -5.65
CA ARG A 109 6.20 -9.23 -6.86
C ARG A 109 7.65 -9.43 -7.32
N HIS A 110 8.42 -10.30 -6.69
CA HIS A 110 9.81 -10.51 -7.06
C HIS A 110 9.94 -11.31 -8.36
N ALA A 111 10.99 -10.96 -9.12
CA ALA A 111 11.41 -11.72 -10.29
C ALA A 111 12.04 -13.04 -9.85
N ILE A 112 11.63 -14.14 -10.47
CA ILE A 112 12.22 -15.46 -10.27
C ILE A 112 13.10 -15.72 -11.49
N LYS A 113 14.42 -15.77 -11.29
CA LYS A 113 15.43 -15.95 -12.34
C LYS A 113 15.84 -17.40 -12.50
N CYS A 114 15.78 -18.22 -11.45
CA CYS A 114 16.11 -19.64 -11.51
C CYS A 114 15.17 -20.46 -10.61
N ALA A 115 15.08 -21.77 -10.89
CA ALA A 115 14.25 -22.70 -10.13
C ALA A 115 14.67 -22.80 -8.65
N ASP A 116 15.94 -22.49 -8.34
CA ASP A 116 16.52 -22.58 -7.00
C ASP A 116 16.55 -21.22 -6.27
N ASP A 117 15.72 -20.25 -6.68
CA ASP A 117 15.62 -18.94 -6.02
C ASP A 117 15.15 -19.10 -4.56
N SER A 118 16.12 -19.25 -3.66
CA SER A 118 15.91 -19.59 -2.25
C SER A 118 15.10 -18.53 -1.50
N PHE A 119 15.09 -17.30 -2.00
CA PHE A 119 14.25 -16.21 -1.48
C PHE A 119 12.75 -16.51 -1.61
N HIS A 120 12.36 -17.33 -2.59
CA HIS A 120 10.97 -17.65 -2.83
C HIS A 120 10.42 -18.82 -2.01
N ILE A 121 11.27 -19.47 -1.19
CA ILE A 121 10.89 -20.56 -0.28
C ILE A 121 10.00 -20.05 0.87
N PHE A 122 10.23 -18.82 1.34
CA PHE A 122 9.44 -18.22 2.42
C PHE A 122 8.11 -17.62 1.95
N CYS A 123 7.90 -17.57 0.63
CA CYS A 123 6.66 -17.06 0.08
C CYS A 123 5.59 -18.16 0.09
N PRO A 124 4.33 -17.85 0.43
CA PRO A 124 3.25 -18.81 0.25
C PRO A 124 3.17 -19.23 -1.22
N LEU A 125 3.15 -20.55 -1.47
CA LEU A 125 3.02 -21.11 -2.81
C LEU A 125 1.66 -20.78 -3.43
N MET A 126 0.62 -20.69 -2.60
CA MET A 126 -0.76 -20.45 -2.98
C MET A 126 -1.34 -19.38 -2.06
N THR A 127 -2.26 -18.55 -2.55
CA THR A 127 -3.13 -17.75 -1.68
C THR A 127 -4.59 -18.06 -1.98
N SER A 128 -5.45 -17.89 -1.00
CA SER A 128 -6.90 -18.03 -1.13
C SER A 128 -7.54 -16.77 -1.75
N SER A 129 -8.77 -16.91 -2.22
CA SER A 129 -9.61 -15.76 -2.62
C SER A 129 -9.87 -14.78 -1.46
N ASP A 130 -9.89 -15.29 -0.23
CA ASP A 130 -10.01 -14.46 0.97
C ASP A 130 -8.76 -13.59 1.18
N ASP A 131 -7.58 -14.07 0.83
CA ASP A 131 -6.34 -13.27 0.87
C ASP A 131 -6.40 -12.10 -0.12
N ASP A 132 -6.86 -12.37 -1.34
CA ASP A 132 -7.02 -11.35 -2.38
C ASP A 132 -8.08 -10.32 -1.97
N SER A 133 -9.18 -10.77 -1.37
CA SER A 133 -10.23 -9.91 -0.82
C SER A 133 -9.72 -9.03 0.31
N ARG A 134 -8.92 -9.59 1.24
CA ARG A 134 -8.27 -8.83 2.31
C ARG A 134 -7.30 -7.79 1.75
N ALA A 135 -6.51 -8.14 0.73
CA ALA A 135 -5.58 -7.23 0.09
C ALA A 135 -6.30 -6.04 -0.57
N VAL A 136 -7.39 -6.30 -1.29
CA VAL A 136 -8.24 -5.26 -1.90
C VAL A 136 -8.86 -4.35 -0.83
N ALA A 137 -9.41 -4.93 0.24
CA ALA A 137 -9.98 -4.16 1.34
C ALA A 137 -8.92 -3.30 2.05
N ALA A 138 -7.72 -3.83 2.28
CA ALA A 138 -6.60 -3.09 2.85
C ALA A 138 -6.17 -1.93 1.93
N ALA A 139 -6.07 -2.16 0.62
CA ALA A 139 -5.76 -1.10 -0.34
C ALA A 139 -6.82 0.02 -0.34
N GLY A 140 -8.10 -0.34 -0.29
CA GLY A 140 -9.19 0.64 -0.16
C GLY A 140 -9.13 1.44 1.15
N LYS A 141 -8.86 0.78 2.29
CA LYS A 141 -8.66 1.47 3.58
C LYS A 141 -7.48 2.43 3.53
N ARG A 142 -6.34 2.01 2.99
CA ARG A 142 -5.14 2.85 2.83
C ARG A 142 -5.40 4.04 1.91
N ALA A 143 -6.12 3.85 0.80
CA ALA A 143 -6.48 4.93 -0.11
C ALA A 143 -7.37 5.98 0.57
N ARG A 144 -8.38 5.54 1.34
CA ARG A 144 -9.23 6.45 2.11
C ARG A 144 -8.46 7.20 3.20
N LYS A 145 -7.57 6.53 3.95
CA LYS A 145 -6.70 7.18 4.95
C LYS A 145 -5.85 8.28 4.29
N LYS A 146 -5.28 8.03 3.10
CA LYS A 146 -4.52 9.04 2.34
C LYS A 146 -5.35 10.24 1.93
N ILE A 147 -6.59 10.03 1.46
CA ILE A 147 -7.51 11.12 1.15
C ILE A 147 -7.80 11.96 2.40
N ALA A 148 -8.13 11.31 3.53
CA ALA A 148 -8.38 12.00 4.80
C ALA A 148 -7.18 12.84 5.26
N MET A 149 -5.97 12.27 5.24
CA MET A 149 -4.74 12.99 5.58
C MET A 149 -4.48 14.18 4.65
N ALA A 150 -4.80 14.06 3.36
CA ALA A 150 -4.64 15.16 2.40
C ALA A 150 -5.65 16.32 2.66
N PHE A 151 -6.86 16.00 3.13
CA PHE A 151 -7.82 17.01 3.57
C PHE A 151 -7.36 17.72 4.87
N GLU A 152 -6.87 16.98 5.86
CA GLU A 152 -6.31 17.55 7.10
C GLU A 152 -5.08 18.46 6.82
N GLU A 153 -4.21 18.06 5.89
CA GLU A 153 -3.08 18.87 5.43
C GLU A 153 -3.53 20.15 4.70
N PHE A 154 -4.69 20.13 4.05
CA PHE A 154 -5.26 21.31 3.42
C PHE A 154 -5.81 22.30 4.46
N ASP A 155 -6.57 21.81 5.45
CA ASP A 155 -7.22 22.63 6.49
C ASP A 155 -6.20 23.32 7.41
N SER A 156 -5.11 22.61 7.76
CA SER A 156 -4.01 23.21 8.54
C SER A 156 -3.36 24.38 7.78
N LYS A 157 -3.11 24.25 6.48
CA LYS A 157 -2.51 25.30 5.65
C LYS A 157 -3.44 26.46 5.31
N SER A 158 -4.76 26.33 5.47
CA SER A 158 -5.66 27.49 5.41
C SER A 158 -5.57 28.30 6.69
N ASN A 159 -5.55 27.65 7.86
CA ASN A 159 -5.51 28.33 9.15
C ASN A 159 -4.20 29.13 9.37
N ASP A 160 -3.06 28.61 8.91
CA ASP A 160 -1.77 29.34 9.00
C ASP A 160 -1.76 30.65 8.20
N ARG A 161 -2.52 30.74 7.11
CA ARG A 161 -2.52 31.92 6.21
C ARG A 161 -3.39 33.07 6.70
N ASP A 162 -4.33 32.80 7.60
CA ASP A 162 -5.17 33.83 8.20
C ASP A 162 -4.55 34.42 9.48
N GLY A 163 -3.52 33.78 10.05
CA GLY A 163 -2.77 34.25 11.23
C GLY A 163 -1.72 35.35 10.96
N ASP A 164 -1.34 35.60 9.70
CA ASP A 164 -0.35 36.63 9.32
C ASP A 164 -0.99 37.99 8.98
N LYS A 165 -2.18 38.29 9.53
CA LYS A 165 -2.96 39.52 9.26
C LYS A 165 -3.17 40.44 10.47
N GLU A 166 -2.34 40.33 11.51
CA GLU A 166 -2.29 41.31 12.62
C GLU A 166 -1.06 42.22 12.56
#